data_AF-A0A3D0SAJ2-F1
#
_entry.id   AF-A0A3D0SAJ2-F1
#
_cell.length_a   1.000
_cell.length_b   1.000
_cell.length_c   1.000
_cell.angle_alpha   90.00
_cell.angle_beta   90.00
_cell.angle_gamma   90.00
#
_symmetry.space_group_name_H-M   'P 1'
#
loop_
_entity.id
_entity.type
_entity.pdbx_description
1 polymer ?
#
loop_
_entity_poly.entity_id
_entity_poly.type
_entity_poly.pdbx_seq_one_letter_code
_entity_poly.pdbx_strand_id
1 'polypeptide(L)'
;DIPYFANQLALPGYLAIEQLKQTYGDSHPTLALRLSRAYQEGAIEPEQDKLMVINSIECLNDCNMPSDLADVIYDSLTNSNYLLRQAEHLYLLAVDPDGDNQTDYLLMLETNYLVDATLYIRRNSNWYPIDIEDLGPAGKNKTMTLREYLQALEVNYRQPQYRIMQIGDFHFNVTLKEQLKSSPEQGQ
;
A
#
# COMPACT_ATOMS: atom_id res chain seq x y z
N ASP A 1 3.43 -16.01 13.52
CA ASP A 1 4.48 -15.00 13.72
C ASP A 1 5.72 -15.42 12.92
N ILE A 2 5.93 -14.84 11.73
CA ILE A 2 7.07 -15.18 10.84
C ILE A 2 8.42 -14.91 11.53
N PRO A 3 8.63 -13.75 12.19
CA PRO A 3 9.83 -13.49 13.01
C PRO A 3 10.17 -14.58 14.01
N TYR A 4 9.17 -15.20 14.66
CA TYR A 4 9.40 -16.30 15.61
C TYR A 4 10.01 -17.53 14.91
N PHE A 5 9.43 -17.97 13.79
CA PHE A 5 9.98 -19.07 13.00
C PHE A 5 11.38 -18.74 12.47
N ALA A 6 11.58 -17.53 11.96
CA ALA A 6 12.85 -17.12 11.38
C ALA A 6 13.99 -17.07 12.40
N ASN A 7 13.73 -16.54 13.61
CA ASN A 7 14.80 -16.17 14.54
C ASN A 7 14.94 -17.08 15.76
N GLN A 8 13.89 -17.83 16.15
CA GLN A 8 13.87 -18.55 17.44
C GLN A 8 13.93 -20.06 17.31
N LEU A 9 13.65 -20.61 16.13
CA LEU A 9 13.53 -22.05 15.92
C LEU A 9 14.65 -22.66 15.06
N ALA A 10 15.62 -21.86 14.58
CA ALA A 10 16.73 -22.32 13.75
C ALA A 10 16.27 -23.21 12.57
N LEU A 11 16.88 -24.40 12.39
CA LEU A 11 16.55 -25.34 11.32
C LEU A 11 15.05 -25.74 11.29
N PRO A 12 14.42 -26.12 12.42
CA PRO A 12 12.97 -26.32 12.46
C PRO A 12 12.16 -25.13 11.93
N GLY A 13 12.57 -23.90 12.27
CA GLY A 13 11.94 -22.68 11.78
C GLY A 13 12.07 -22.50 10.27
N TYR A 14 13.26 -22.77 9.73
CA TYR A 14 13.54 -22.73 8.30
C TYR A 14 12.68 -23.73 7.52
N LEU A 15 12.63 -24.99 7.98
CA LEU A 15 11.81 -26.02 7.34
C LEU A 15 10.32 -25.66 7.34
N ALA A 16 9.83 -25.06 8.44
CA ALA A 16 8.45 -24.60 8.52
C ALA A 16 8.16 -23.47 7.51
N ILE A 17 9.08 -22.49 7.37
CA ILE A 17 8.93 -21.41 6.40
C ILE A 17 8.92 -21.94 4.96
N GLU A 18 9.83 -22.85 4.61
CA GLU A 18 9.86 -23.45 3.27
C GLU A 18 8.59 -24.29 2.99
N GLN A 19 8.09 -25.03 3.98
CA GLN A 19 6.83 -25.76 3.85
C GLN A 19 5.64 -24.80 3.63
N LEU A 20 5.59 -23.67 4.35
CA LEU A 20 4.54 -22.67 4.18
C LEU A 20 4.58 -22.04 2.78
N LYS A 21 5.77 -21.73 2.26
CA LYS A 21 5.95 -21.22 0.89
C LYS A 21 5.43 -22.22 -0.14
N GLN A 22 5.76 -23.50 0.00
CA GLN A 22 5.28 -24.56 -0.90
C GLN A 22 3.77 -24.78 -0.81
N THR A 23 3.18 -24.65 0.39
CA THR A 23 1.76 -24.95 0.62
C THR A 23 0.86 -23.80 0.16
N TYR A 24 1.26 -22.55 0.43
CA TYR A 24 0.39 -21.39 0.25
C TYR A 24 0.92 -20.36 -0.74
N GLY A 25 2.14 -20.52 -1.27
CA GLY A 25 2.81 -19.50 -2.08
C GLY A 25 1.99 -19.04 -3.28
N ASP A 26 1.40 -20.00 -4.01
CA ASP A 26 0.62 -19.71 -5.22
C ASP A 26 -0.74 -19.07 -4.94
N SER A 27 -1.34 -19.36 -3.77
CA SER A 27 -2.67 -18.84 -3.39
C SER A 27 -2.61 -17.56 -2.56
N HIS A 28 -1.45 -17.26 -1.96
CA HIS A 28 -1.23 -16.13 -1.07
C HIS A 28 0.11 -15.47 -1.40
N PRO A 29 0.20 -14.75 -2.54
CA PRO A 29 1.47 -14.23 -3.04
C PRO A 29 2.11 -13.21 -2.08
N THR A 30 1.32 -12.39 -1.37
CA THR A 30 1.85 -11.48 -0.34
C THR A 30 2.43 -12.24 0.85
N LEU A 31 1.82 -13.35 1.27
CA LEU A 31 2.40 -14.22 2.29
C LEU A 31 3.71 -14.84 1.80
N ALA A 32 3.75 -15.30 0.55
CA ALA A 32 4.96 -15.84 -0.07
C ALA A 32 6.10 -14.81 -0.06
N LEU A 33 5.80 -13.56 -0.39
CA LEU A 33 6.74 -12.43 -0.35
C LEU A 33 7.30 -12.18 1.06
N ARG A 34 6.45 -12.20 2.09
CA ARG A 34 6.92 -12.02 3.48
C ARG A 34 7.79 -13.17 3.93
N LEU A 35 7.42 -14.40 3.57
CA LEU A 35 8.17 -15.60 3.91
C LEU A 35 9.54 -15.63 3.20
N SER A 36 9.62 -15.18 1.94
CA SER A 36 10.89 -15.07 1.22
C SER A 36 11.80 -13.99 1.83
N ARG A 37 11.22 -12.92 2.39
CA ARG A 37 11.93 -11.84 3.09
C ARG A 37 12.17 -12.09 4.58
N ALA A 38 11.75 -13.24 5.13
CA ALA A 38 11.88 -13.57 6.55
C ALA A 38 13.35 -13.70 6.99
N TYR A 39 14.22 -14.09 6.07
CA TYR A 39 15.66 -14.17 6.24
C TYR A 39 16.33 -13.06 5.38
N GLN A 40 16.84 -11.97 5.98
CA GLN A 40 17.75 -11.02 5.27
C GLN A 40 19.10 -11.69 5.00
N GLU A 41 19.89 -11.42 3.96
CA GLU A 41 19.92 -10.46 2.85
C GLU A 41 20.74 -11.15 1.72
N GLY A 42 20.39 -10.96 0.44
CA GLY A 42 21.32 -11.19 -0.68
C GLY A 42 21.28 -12.54 -1.43
N ALA A 43 20.26 -13.38 -1.26
CA ALA A 43 20.18 -14.69 -1.92
C ALA A 43 19.09 -14.82 -3.00
N ILE A 44 18.26 -13.78 -3.21
CA ILE A 44 17.24 -13.80 -4.26
C ILE A 44 17.78 -13.04 -5.47
N GLU A 45 17.77 -13.68 -6.62
CA GLU A 45 18.11 -13.05 -7.90
C GLU A 45 17.18 -11.84 -8.14
N PRO A 46 17.70 -10.65 -8.53
CA PRO A 46 16.90 -9.44 -8.62
C PRO A 46 15.64 -9.56 -9.48
N GLU A 47 15.72 -10.29 -10.60
CA GLU A 47 14.56 -10.51 -11.46
C GLU A 47 13.48 -11.37 -10.79
N GLN A 48 13.90 -12.39 -10.02
CA GLN A 48 12.98 -13.24 -9.28
C GLN A 48 12.33 -12.47 -8.13
N ASP A 49 13.09 -11.62 -7.42
CA ASP A 49 12.55 -10.77 -6.36
C ASP A 49 11.51 -9.80 -6.91
N LYS A 50 11.81 -9.17 -8.06
CA LYS A 50 10.89 -8.29 -8.76
C LYS A 50 9.61 -9.01 -9.14
N LEU A 51 9.70 -10.19 -9.76
CA LEU A 51 8.51 -10.98 -10.09
C LEU A 51 7.68 -11.32 -8.86
N MET A 52 8.31 -11.69 -7.73
CA MET A 52 7.58 -11.96 -6.49
C MET A 52 6.86 -10.72 -5.95
N VAL A 53 7.52 -9.56 -5.95
CA VAL A 53 6.91 -8.30 -5.51
C VAL A 53 5.74 -7.95 -6.41
N ILE A 54 5.93 -7.95 -7.73
CA ILE A 54 4.89 -7.57 -8.68
C ILE A 54 3.70 -8.54 -8.65
N ASN A 55 3.94 -9.85 -8.55
CA ASN A 55 2.86 -10.84 -8.47
C ASN A 55 2.07 -10.78 -7.14
N SER A 56 2.62 -10.12 -6.11
CA SER A 56 1.91 -9.90 -4.85
C SER A 56 0.96 -8.70 -4.89
N ILE A 57 1.02 -7.88 -5.94
CA ILE A 57 0.14 -6.73 -6.13
C ILE A 57 -1.16 -7.19 -6.77
N GLU A 58 -2.26 -7.06 -6.03
CA GLU A 58 -3.60 -7.29 -6.54
C GLU A 58 -4.06 -6.08 -7.35
N CYS A 59 -4.13 -6.23 -8.68
CA CYS A 59 -4.72 -5.24 -9.56
C CYS A 59 -6.26 -5.29 -9.47
N LEU A 60 -6.86 -4.20 -9.01
CA LEU A 60 -8.32 -4.04 -8.91
C LEU A 60 -8.84 -3.18 -10.07
N ASN A 61 -10.14 -3.19 -10.36
CA ASN A 61 -10.78 -2.33 -11.38
C ASN A 61 -10.24 -2.52 -12.81
N ASP A 62 -10.03 -3.76 -13.26
CA ASP A 62 -9.42 -4.04 -14.58
C ASP A 62 -8.09 -3.29 -14.79
N CYS A 63 -7.40 -2.97 -13.68
CA CYS A 63 -6.11 -2.31 -13.69
C CYS A 63 -5.14 -3.13 -14.54
N ASN A 64 -4.55 -2.47 -15.53
CA ASN A 64 -3.50 -3.02 -16.37
C ASN A 64 -2.21 -2.27 -16.10
N MET A 65 -1.47 -2.71 -15.09
CA MET A 65 -0.23 -2.07 -14.67
C MET A 65 0.78 -2.03 -15.83
N PRO A 66 1.19 -0.83 -16.29
CA PRO A 66 2.21 -0.69 -17.31
C PRO A 66 3.55 -1.28 -16.85
N SER A 67 4.29 -1.92 -17.75
CA SER A 67 5.58 -2.54 -17.40
C SER A 67 6.60 -1.51 -16.89
N ASP A 68 6.59 -0.29 -17.43
CA ASP A 68 7.45 0.81 -16.98
C ASP A 68 7.07 1.31 -15.57
N LEU A 69 5.80 1.19 -15.17
CA LEU A 69 5.35 1.47 -13.80
C LEU A 69 5.79 0.37 -12.82
N ALA A 70 5.74 -0.89 -13.23
CA ALA A 70 6.14 -2.02 -12.38
C ALA A 70 7.58 -1.86 -11.88
N ASP A 71 8.47 -1.36 -12.73
CA ASP A 71 9.87 -1.08 -12.38
C ASP A 71 9.97 -0.03 -11.27
N VAL A 72 9.23 1.07 -11.43
CA VAL A 72 9.21 2.18 -10.47
C VAL A 72 8.59 1.76 -9.13
N ILE A 73 7.52 0.95 -9.16
CA ILE A 73 6.91 0.39 -7.95
C ILE A 73 7.88 -0.55 -7.23
N TYR A 74 8.56 -1.44 -7.96
CA TYR A 74 9.53 -2.36 -7.38
C TYR A 74 10.66 -1.60 -6.67
N ASP A 75 11.26 -0.62 -7.35
CA ASP A 75 12.33 0.20 -6.76
C ASP A 75 11.82 0.95 -5.52
N SER A 76 10.64 1.54 -5.59
CA SER A 76 10.00 2.27 -4.48
C SER A 76 9.77 1.37 -3.25
N LEU A 77 9.19 0.20 -3.45
CA LEU A 77 8.87 -0.74 -2.37
C LEU A 77 10.11 -1.39 -1.76
N THR A 78 11.13 -1.70 -2.57
CA THR A 78 12.35 -2.38 -2.08
C THR A 78 13.36 -1.43 -1.45
N ASN A 79 13.27 -0.11 -1.73
CA ASN A 79 14.03 0.92 -1.00
C ASN A 79 13.81 0.88 0.51
N SER A 80 12.60 0.48 0.98
CA SER A 80 12.30 0.28 2.39
C SER A 80 11.64 -1.09 2.63
N ASN A 81 12.47 -2.13 2.67
CA ASN A 81 12.06 -3.52 2.91
C ASN A 81 11.24 -3.74 4.21
N TYR A 82 11.22 -2.77 5.13
CA TYR A 82 10.53 -2.88 6.41
C TYR A 82 9.02 -3.03 6.26
N LEU A 83 8.37 -2.23 5.39
CA LEU A 83 6.92 -2.32 5.18
C LEU A 83 6.55 -3.59 4.41
N LEU A 84 7.34 -3.98 3.42
CA LEU A 84 7.12 -5.21 2.65
C LEU A 84 7.10 -6.48 3.53
N ARG A 85 7.88 -6.54 4.62
CA ARG A 85 7.85 -7.69 5.56
C ARG A 85 6.56 -7.78 6.35
N GLN A 86 5.86 -6.67 6.47
CA GLN A 86 4.65 -6.52 7.28
C GLN A 86 3.40 -6.37 6.42
N ALA A 87 3.56 -6.30 5.10
CA ALA A 87 2.47 -6.20 4.15
C ALA A 87 1.56 -7.42 4.29
N GLU A 88 0.29 -7.21 4.62
CA GLU A 88 -0.75 -8.23 4.55
C GLU A 88 -1.33 -8.27 3.15
N HIS A 89 -1.50 -7.10 2.53
CA HIS A 89 -1.98 -6.97 1.16
C HIS A 89 -1.29 -5.80 0.43
N LEU A 90 -1.23 -5.92 -0.89
CA LEU A 90 -0.79 -4.88 -1.81
C LEU A 90 -1.87 -4.74 -2.88
N TYR A 91 -2.42 -3.55 -3.03
CA TYR A 91 -3.47 -3.27 -4.01
C TYR A 91 -3.01 -2.19 -4.97
N LEU A 92 -3.42 -2.32 -6.23
CA LEU A 92 -3.20 -1.29 -7.25
C LEU A 92 -4.52 -0.94 -7.92
N LEU A 93 -4.82 0.35 -7.99
CA LEU A 93 -6.02 0.87 -8.66
C LEU A 93 -5.62 1.90 -9.73
N ALA A 94 -6.26 1.80 -10.89
CA ALA A 94 -6.32 2.89 -11.84
C ALA A 94 -7.24 4.00 -11.28
N VAL A 95 -6.74 5.23 -11.26
CA VAL A 95 -7.44 6.42 -10.72
C VAL A 95 -7.20 7.63 -11.64
N ASP A 96 -8.05 8.65 -11.50
CA ASP A 96 -7.93 9.94 -12.19
C ASP A 96 -8.32 11.04 -11.17
N PRO A 97 -7.42 11.39 -10.23
CA PRO A 97 -7.74 12.28 -9.13
C PRO A 97 -7.85 13.75 -9.56
N ASP A 98 -7.23 14.16 -10.67
CA ASP A 98 -7.27 15.54 -11.16
C ASP A 98 -8.26 15.75 -12.32
N GLY A 99 -8.85 14.69 -12.85
CA GLY A 99 -9.94 14.71 -13.83
C GLY A 99 -9.46 15.07 -15.23
N ASP A 100 -8.19 14.84 -15.55
CA ASP A 100 -7.60 15.16 -16.86
C ASP A 100 -7.79 14.03 -17.90
N ASN A 101 -8.48 12.95 -17.52
CA ASN A 101 -8.67 11.71 -18.27
C ASN A 101 -7.38 10.92 -18.54
N GLN A 102 -6.28 11.21 -17.86
CA GLN A 102 -5.11 10.36 -17.83
C GLN A 102 -5.22 9.37 -16.68
N THR A 103 -4.76 8.14 -16.92
CA THR A 103 -4.76 7.11 -15.88
C THR A 103 -3.52 7.24 -15.03
N ASP A 104 -3.73 7.60 -13.77
CA ASP A 104 -2.77 7.47 -12.69
C ASP A 104 -3.01 6.17 -11.93
N TYR A 105 -2.06 5.78 -11.07
CA TYR A 105 -2.14 4.53 -10.33
C TYR A 105 -1.93 4.74 -8.83
N LEU A 106 -2.90 4.30 -8.03
CA LEU A 106 -2.81 4.32 -6.57
C LEU A 106 -2.36 2.94 -6.08
N LEU A 107 -1.15 2.88 -5.52
CA LEU A 107 -0.65 1.72 -4.80
C LEU A 107 -1.02 1.87 -3.32
N MET A 108 -1.57 0.82 -2.72
CA MET A 108 -1.81 0.74 -1.29
C MET A 108 -1.15 -0.50 -0.70
N LEU A 109 -0.34 -0.30 0.33
CA LEU A 109 0.25 -1.34 1.15
C LEU A 109 -0.47 -1.38 2.49
N GLU A 110 -1.24 -2.45 2.71
CA GLU A 110 -1.94 -2.68 3.98
C GLU A 110 -1.04 -3.52 4.90
N THR A 111 -0.82 -3.03 6.11
CA THR A 111 -0.24 -3.81 7.22
C THR A 111 -1.31 -4.02 8.30
N ASN A 112 -0.96 -4.73 9.38
CA ASN A 112 -1.87 -4.88 10.52
C ASN A 112 -2.16 -3.57 11.29
N TYR A 113 -1.43 -2.48 11.05
CA TYR A 113 -1.50 -1.25 11.87
C TYR A 113 -1.61 0.04 11.07
N LEU A 114 -1.29 0.03 9.77
CA LEU A 114 -1.45 1.19 8.89
C LEU A 114 -1.73 0.76 7.44
N VAL A 115 -2.21 1.70 6.66
CA VAL A 115 -2.25 1.64 5.20
C VAL A 115 -1.30 2.72 4.70
N ASP A 116 -0.32 2.35 3.90
CA ASP A 116 0.58 3.27 3.22
C ASP A 116 0.10 3.41 1.77
N ALA A 117 0.02 4.64 1.26
CA ALA A 117 -0.54 4.93 -0.05
C ALA A 117 0.41 5.81 -0.87
N THR A 118 0.67 5.40 -2.10
CA THR A 118 1.50 6.13 -3.05
C THR A 118 0.74 6.29 -4.35
N LEU A 119 0.61 7.54 -4.82
CA LEU A 119 0.05 7.83 -6.13
C LEU A 119 1.19 7.92 -7.14
N TYR A 120 1.11 7.13 -8.20
CA TYR A 120 2.02 7.20 -9.33
C TYR A 120 1.36 7.97 -10.46
N ILE A 121 1.92 9.14 -10.76
CA ILE A 121 1.44 9.99 -11.83
C ILE A 121 2.37 9.96 -13.03
N ARG A 122 1.84 10.14 -14.23
CA ARG A 122 2.66 10.19 -15.45
C ARG A 122 2.99 11.62 -15.85
N ARG A 123 4.28 11.93 -16.05
CA ARG A 123 4.73 13.21 -16.64
C ARG A 123 5.84 12.97 -17.64
N ASN A 124 5.72 13.54 -18.85
CA ASN A 124 6.74 13.42 -19.90
C ASN A 124 7.20 11.96 -20.16
N SER A 125 6.25 11.01 -20.11
CA SER A 125 6.48 9.56 -20.25
C SER A 125 7.14 8.84 -19.06
N ASN A 126 7.47 9.53 -17.97
CA ASN A 126 8.01 8.90 -16.75
C ASN A 126 6.95 8.86 -15.63
N TRP A 127 7.04 7.84 -14.78
CA TRP A 127 6.22 7.71 -13.57
C TRP A 127 6.90 8.42 -12.40
N TYR A 128 6.11 9.15 -11.62
CA TYR A 128 6.58 9.84 -10.42
C TYR A 128 5.74 9.44 -9.22
N PRO A 129 6.35 8.96 -8.12
CA PRO A 129 5.65 8.71 -6.88
C PRO A 129 5.29 10.04 -6.20
N ILE A 130 4.07 10.11 -5.69
CA ILE A 130 3.57 11.17 -4.82
C ILE A 130 3.10 10.49 -3.54
N ASP A 131 3.72 10.88 -2.43
CA ASP A 131 3.29 10.44 -1.11
C ASP A 131 1.90 11.01 -0.80
N ILE A 132 0.99 10.15 -0.36
CA ILE A 132 -0.34 10.56 0.08
C ILE A 132 -0.38 10.53 1.60
N GLU A 133 -0.88 11.62 2.21
CA GLU A 133 -1.17 11.63 3.64
C GLU A 133 -2.47 10.84 3.88
N ASP A 134 -2.37 9.68 4.56
CA ASP A 134 -3.55 8.99 5.10
C ASP A 134 -4.10 9.80 6.27
N LEU A 135 -5.31 10.33 6.10
CA LEU A 135 -6.04 11.05 7.14
C LEU A 135 -6.80 10.11 8.09
N GLY A 136 -6.73 8.81 7.85
CA GLY A 136 -7.45 7.76 8.57
C GLY A 136 -8.92 7.67 8.19
N PRO A 137 -9.65 6.67 8.71
CA PRO A 137 -11.09 6.56 8.51
C PRO A 137 -11.82 7.75 9.14
N ALA A 138 -12.83 8.27 8.43
CA ALA A 138 -13.76 9.23 9.01
C ALA A 138 -14.63 8.54 10.09
N GLY A 139 -14.41 8.87 11.35
CA GLY A 139 -15.22 8.38 12.49
C GLY A 139 -14.66 7.17 13.24
N LYS A 140 -15.24 6.90 14.42
CA LYS A 140 -14.71 5.93 15.40
C LYS A 140 -15.02 4.46 15.14
N ASN A 141 -15.94 4.16 14.21
CA ASN A 141 -16.41 2.80 13.96
C ASN A 141 -16.08 2.39 12.53
N LYS A 142 -14.96 1.69 12.32
CA LYS A 142 -14.72 0.96 11.08
C LYS A 142 -15.74 -0.18 11.00
N THR A 143 -16.72 -0.06 10.12
CA THR A 143 -17.71 -1.13 9.85
C THR A 143 -17.23 -2.14 8.82
N MET A 144 -16.23 -1.77 8.01
CA MET A 144 -15.64 -2.57 6.95
C MET A 144 -14.12 -2.37 6.90
N THR A 145 -13.40 -3.40 6.47
CA THR A 145 -11.97 -3.42 6.15
C THR A 145 -11.69 -2.63 4.87
N LEU A 146 -10.43 -2.21 4.66
CA LEU A 146 -10.04 -1.55 3.41
C LEU A 146 -10.38 -2.43 2.21
N ARG A 147 -10.07 -3.73 2.30
CA ARG A 147 -10.38 -4.72 1.27
C ARG A 147 -11.85 -4.73 0.87
N GLU A 148 -12.77 -4.68 1.84
CA GLU A 148 -14.21 -4.67 1.57
C GLU A 148 -14.64 -3.39 0.82
N TYR A 149 -14.12 -2.22 1.20
CA TYR A 149 -14.36 -0.98 0.44
C TYR A 149 -13.76 -1.02 -0.97
N LEU A 150 -12.57 -1.58 -1.11
CA LEU A 150 -11.90 -1.75 -2.39
C LEU A 150 -12.56 -2.81 -3.27
N GLN A 151 -13.33 -3.75 -2.72
CA GLN A 151 -14.14 -4.69 -3.52
C GLN A 151 -15.49 -4.09 -3.93
N ALA A 152 -16.03 -3.17 -3.12
CA ALA A 152 -17.24 -2.41 -3.44
C ALA A 152 -16.99 -1.33 -4.51
N LEU A 153 -15.73 -0.98 -4.77
CA LEU A 153 -15.31 -0.05 -5.84
C LEU A 153 -15.83 1.38 -5.71
N GLU A 154 -16.22 1.81 -4.51
CA GLU A 154 -16.71 3.16 -4.26
C GLU A 154 -15.54 4.16 -4.06
N VAL A 155 -14.85 4.52 -5.14
CA VAL A 155 -13.87 5.61 -5.12
C VAL A 155 -14.60 6.93 -5.34
N ASN A 156 -14.63 7.77 -4.30
CA ASN A 156 -15.27 9.09 -4.33
C ASN A 156 -14.23 10.20 -4.21
N TYR A 157 -14.10 11.02 -5.24
CA TYR A 157 -13.22 12.20 -5.21
C TYR A 157 -13.92 13.36 -4.50
N ARG A 158 -13.26 13.89 -3.45
CA ARG A 158 -13.74 15.06 -2.71
C ARG A 158 -12.79 16.22 -2.93
N GLN A 159 -13.34 17.37 -3.29
CA GLN A 159 -12.57 18.61 -3.31
C GLN A 159 -12.28 19.07 -1.87
N PRO A 160 -11.11 19.66 -1.60
CA PRO A 160 -10.84 20.30 -0.32
C PRO A 160 -11.96 21.30 0.00
N GLN A 161 -12.50 21.22 1.22
CA GLN A 161 -13.55 22.16 1.67
C GLN A 161 -13.05 23.61 1.64
N TYR A 162 -11.77 23.79 1.99
CA TYR A 162 -11.11 25.08 1.99
C TYR A 162 -10.21 25.22 0.77
N ARG A 163 -10.20 26.41 0.19
CA ARG A 163 -9.29 26.75 -0.92
C ARG A 163 -7.84 26.77 -0.41
N ILE A 164 -6.91 26.42 -1.29
CA ILE A 164 -5.48 26.65 -1.06
C ILE A 164 -5.27 28.17 -0.96
N MET A 165 -4.67 28.63 0.14
CA MET A 165 -4.35 30.03 0.38
C MET A 165 -2.96 30.34 -0.17
N GLN A 166 -2.84 31.38 -1.00
CA GLN A 166 -1.56 31.85 -1.53
C GLN A 166 -1.21 33.21 -0.91
N ILE A 167 0.00 33.34 -0.36
CA ILE A 167 0.55 34.60 0.15
C ILE A 167 1.96 34.79 -0.44
N GLY A 168 2.10 35.65 -1.44
CA GLY A 168 3.32 35.72 -2.24
C GLY A 168 3.57 34.38 -2.95
N ASP A 169 4.76 33.80 -2.72
CA ASP A 169 5.16 32.49 -3.27
C ASP A 169 4.75 31.30 -2.39
N PHE A 170 4.21 31.57 -1.18
CA PHE A 170 3.83 30.51 -0.24
C PHE A 170 2.42 30.02 -0.51
N HIS A 171 2.25 28.70 -0.52
CA HIS A 171 0.97 28.02 -0.70
C HIS A 171 0.65 27.24 0.58
N PHE A 172 -0.55 27.44 1.11
CA PHE A 172 -1.02 26.81 2.34
C PHE A 172 -2.29 26.01 2.03
N ASN A 173 -2.23 24.69 2.24
CA ASN A 173 -3.43 23.87 2.27
C ASN A 173 -4.03 23.91 3.68
N VAL A 174 -5.35 24.01 3.78
CA VAL A 174 -6.06 23.95 5.07
C VAL A 174 -6.63 22.56 5.23
N THR A 175 -5.86 21.70 5.88
CA THR A 175 -6.31 20.36 6.27
C THR A 175 -6.97 20.45 7.65
N LEU A 176 -8.24 20.08 7.73
CA LEU A 176 -8.91 19.91 9.02
C LEU A 176 -8.31 18.66 9.68
N LYS A 177 -7.36 18.85 10.60
CA LYS A 177 -6.97 17.78 11.52
C LYS A 177 -8.10 17.60 12.52
N GLU A 178 -9.14 16.85 12.13
CA GLU A 178 -10.09 16.32 13.12
C GLU A 178 -9.30 15.40 14.04
N GLN A 179 -8.73 15.94 15.12
CA GLN A 179 -8.46 15.14 16.28
C GLN A 179 -9.82 14.60 16.71
N LEU A 180 -10.05 13.29 16.52
CA LEU A 180 -11.23 12.53 16.95
C LEU A 180 -11.37 12.54 18.49
N LYS A 181 -11.38 13.72 19.12
CA LYS A 181 -11.83 13.93 20.49
C LYS A 181 -13.34 14.01 20.42
N SER A 182 -13.97 12.88 20.70
CA SER A 182 -15.37 12.87 21.10
C SER A 182 -15.56 13.83 22.27
N SER A 183 -16.21 14.96 22.03
CA SER A 183 -16.93 15.62 23.10
C SER A 183 -18.10 14.71 23.48
N PRO A 184 -18.30 14.39 24.77
CA PRO A 184 -19.53 13.76 25.19
C PRO A 184 -20.64 14.79 24.98
N GLU A 185 -21.62 14.45 24.13
CA GLU A 185 -22.88 15.18 24.10
C GLU A 185 -23.43 15.23 25.52
N GLN A 186 -23.55 16.44 26.05
CA GLN A 186 -24.30 16.68 27.27
C GLN A 186 -25.77 16.41 26.93
N GLY A 187 -26.32 15.38 27.56
CA GLY A 187 -27.75 15.15 27.58
C GLY A 187 -28.47 16.35 28.19
N GLN A 188 -29.52 16.80 27.52
CA GLN A 188 -30.65 17.49 28.11
C GLN A 188 -31.83 16.52 28.17
#